data_AF-E5F8Y3-F1
#
_entry.id   AF-E5F8Y3-F1
#
_cell.length_a   1.000
_cell.length_b   1.000
_cell.length_c   1.000
_cell.angle_alpha   90.00
_cell.angle_beta   90.00
_cell.angle_gamma   90.00
#
_symmetry.space_group_name_H-M   'P 1'
#
loop_
_entity.id
_entity.type
_entity.pdbx_description
1 polymer ?
#
loop_
_entity_poly.entity_id
_entity_poly.type
_entity_poly.pdbx_seq_one_letter_code
_entity_poly.pdbx_strand_id
1 'polypeptide(L)'
;MSAADATTSLSGQISLRFVELCQFRRLGKVQLEIDPKTTILVGANNSGKTSILAALRHFLADGSSFGAFDISVSQWPKLRELGRVWDALEEDPSTSGASEDEWEEQLGTLISAMPTLDLWFDAKAGMFHYVSPFLSKFSWKGGGVGVRLRLEPATNIEDLKQLAWKYHLTRIPVKDMGKDSLAWPIDLLDFWLREPSQLGQVRAYKLDADNNPLDGIKTYVSQVLDADSSPIDRKHLQKLIKVDFVAAQRGLGSEEADSRSASGTHRIGLFSNQLLKFARQHLNVAATGHGHRADLIKAVADAHQELDKRFMRLLDHR
;
A
#
# COMPACT_ATOMS: atom_id res chain seq x y z
N MET A 1 -6.57 14.69 62.29
CA MET A 1 -5.33 14.22 61.63
C MET A 1 -5.74 13.47 60.37
N SER A 2 -5.49 14.13 59.23
CA SER A 2 -5.85 13.68 57.89
C SER A 2 -5.08 12.41 57.53
N ALA A 3 -5.78 11.35 57.13
CA ALA A 3 -5.17 10.19 56.52
C ALA A 3 -4.73 10.60 55.11
N ALA A 4 -3.43 10.63 54.89
CA ALA A 4 -2.80 11.02 53.65
C ALA A 4 -3.30 10.17 52.49
N ASP A 5 -3.88 10.86 51.51
CA ASP A 5 -4.16 10.39 50.17
C ASP A 5 -2.90 9.73 49.60
N ALA A 6 -2.94 8.41 49.45
CA ALA A 6 -2.02 7.69 48.60
C ALA A 6 -2.39 8.05 47.15
N THR A 7 -1.80 9.15 46.68
CA THR A 7 -1.74 9.51 45.26
C THR A 7 -0.96 8.42 44.53
N THR A 8 -1.67 7.33 44.25
CA THR A 8 -1.26 6.33 43.28
C THR A 8 -1.21 7.08 41.96
N SER A 9 -0.02 7.47 41.52
CA SER A 9 0.15 7.97 40.16
C SER A 9 -0.46 6.92 39.24
N LEU A 10 -1.59 7.23 38.60
CA LEU A 10 -2.15 6.44 37.52
C LEU A 10 -1.09 6.44 36.42
N SER A 11 -0.15 5.50 36.49
CA SER A 11 0.78 5.20 35.42
C SER A 11 -0.07 4.61 34.31
N GLY A 12 -0.68 5.49 33.52
CA GLY A 12 -1.48 5.09 32.37
C GLY A 12 -0.59 4.32 31.41
N GLN A 13 -1.00 3.10 31.08
CA GLN A 13 -0.34 2.27 30.09
C GLN A 13 -1.26 2.12 28.88
N ILE A 14 -0.66 2.18 27.69
CA ILE A 14 -1.27 1.76 26.44
C ILE A 14 -0.47 0.57 25.95
N SER A 15 -1.14 -0.50 25.55
CA SER A 15 -0.49 -1.68 24.98
C SER A 15 -1.19 -2.09 23.70
N LEU A 16 -0.43 -2.37 22.64
CA LEU A 16 -0.96 -3.03 21.46
C LEU A 16 -1.25 -4.49 21.82
N ARG A 17 -2.48 -4.94 21.59
CA ARG A 17 -2.93 -6.28 21.97
C ARG A 17 -3.27 -7.15 20.77
N PHE A 18 -3.73 -6.53 19.68
CA PHE A 18 -4.12 -7.28 18.51
C PHE A 18 -3.88 -6.49 17.22
N VAL A 19 -3.54 -7.23 16.17
CA VAL A 19 -3.31 -6.71 14.83
C VAL A 19 -4.06 -7.56 13.82
N GLU A 20 -4.80 -6.92 12.91
CA GLU A 20 -5.39 -7.60 11.75
C GLU A 20 -4.85 -6.97 10.46
N LEU A 21 -4.26 -7.78 9.59
CA LEU A 21 -3.72 -7.38 8.30
C LEU A 21 -4.53 -8.04 7.18
N CYS A 22 -5.02 -7.24 6.23
CA CYS A 22 -5.77 -7.73 5.08
C CYS A 22 -5.14 -7.25 3.77
N GLN A 23 -5.34 -8.07 2.72
CA GLN A 23 -5.00 -7.77 1.33
C GLN A 23 -3.55 -7.32 1.06
N PHE A 24 -2.56 -7.95 1.71
CA PHE A 24 -1.14 -7.63 1.53
C PHE A 24 -0.34 -8.78 0.90
N ARG A 25 0.21 -8.57 -0.30
CA ARG A 25 0.98 -9.58 -1.07
C ARG A 25 0.25 -10.92 -1.25
N ARG A 26 0.64 -11.96 -0.50
CA ARG A 26 0.00 -13.29 -0.52
C ARG A 26 -0.94 -13.51 0.67
N LEU A 27 -1.04 -12.52 1.55
CA LEU A 27 -1.83 -12.56 2.77
C LEU A 27 -3.21 -11.96 2.49
N GLY A 28 -4.23 -12.81 2.45
CA GLY A 28 -5.61 -12.35 2.30
C GLY A 28 -6.13 -11.69 3.57
N LYS A 29 -6.04 -12.40 4.70
CA LYS A 29 -6.39 -11.93 6.04
C LYS A 29 -5.53 -12.66 7.07
N VAL A 30 -4.92 -11.91 7.99
CA VAL A 30 -4.09 -12.42 9.08
C VAL A 30 -4.48 -11.69 10.36
N GLN A 31 -4.66 -12.45 11.44
CA GLN A 31 -4.97 -11.94 12.77
C GLN A 31 -3.87 -12.37 13.72
N LEU A 32 -3.33 -11.43 14.50
CA LEU A 32 -2.19 -11.63 15.40
C LEU A 32 -2.53 -11.08 16.78
N GLU A 33 -2.41 -11.91 17.80
CA GLU A 33 -2.35 -11.43 19.17
C GLU A 33 -0.92 -11.00 19.49
N ILE A 34 -0.79 -9.83 20.11
CA ILE A 34 0.49 -9.22 20.46
C ILE A 34 0.69 -9.35 21.97
N ASP A 35 1.74 -10.09 22.34
CA ASP A 35 2.19 -10.18 23.72
C ASP A 35 2.70 -8.79 24.21
N PRO A 36 2.39 -8.38 25.45
CA PRO A 36 2.79 -7.06 25.96
C PRO A 36 4.30 -6.81 26.00
N LYS A 37 5.12 -7.87 25.98
CA LYS A 37 6.58 -7.78 26.04
C LYS A 37 7.25 -8.23 24.75
N THR A 38 6.96 -9.45 24.29
CA THR A 38 7.68 -10.03 23.15
C THR A 38 6.83 -11.03 22.40
N THR A 39 6.60 -10.74 21.12
CA THR A 39 5.90 -11.64 20.19
C THR A 39 6.90 -12.24 19.21
N ILE A 40 6.96 -13.57 19.11
CA ILE A 40 7.85 -14.28 18.18
C ILE A 40 7.00 -14.98 17.12
N LEU A 41 7.21 -14.64 15.85
CA LEU A 41 6.55 -15.28 14.72
C LEU A 41 7.37 -16.50 14.25
N VAL A 42 6.85 -17.71 14.44
CA VAL A 42 7.47 -18.98 14.00
C VAL A 42 6.56 -19.69 13.00
N GLY A 43 7.14 -20.32 11.98
CA GLY A 43 6.37 -21.07 10.97
C GLY A 43 7.25 -21.50 9.80
N ALA A 44 6.68 -22.28 8.88
CA ALA A 44 7.38 -22.78 7.69
C ALA A 44 7.92 -21.66 6.79
N ASN A 45 8.87 -21.99 5.91
CA ASN A 45 9.33 -21.05 4.88
C ASN A 45 8.16 -20.61 4.00
N ASN A 46 8.16 -19.36 3.58
CA ASN A 46 7.08 -18.74 2.79
C ASN A 46 5.70 -18.69 3.48
N SER A 47 5.63 -18.87 4.79
CA SER A 47 4.38 -18.72 5.57
C SER A 47 3.92 -17.27 5.77
N GLY A 48 4.67 -16.28 5.25
CA GLY A 48 4.31 -14.86 5.31
C GLY A 48 4.82 -14.08 6.51
N LYS A 49 5.70 -14.64 7.35
CA LYS A 49 6.31 -13.93 8.51
C LYS A 49 6.99 -12.61 8.10
N THR A 50 7.85 -12.66 7.08
CA THR A 50 8.53 -11.48 6.54
C THR A 50 7.53 -10.50 5.93
N SER A 51 6.48 -11.00 5.25
CA SER A 51 5.43 -10.16 4.69
C SER A 51 4.64 -9.41 5.75
N ILE A 52 4.37 -10.02 6.91
CA ILE A 52 3.72 -9.35 8.05
C ILE A 52 4.61 -8.20 8.53
N LEU A 53 5.91 -8.45 8.74
CA LEU A 53 6.85 -7.41 9.19
C LEU A 53 6.99 -6.28 8.16
N ALA A 54 7.02 -6.62 6.87
CA ALA A 54 7.01 -5.64 5.79
C ALA A 54 5.74 -4.78 5.83
N ALA A 55 4.56 -5.39 5.96
CA ALA A 55 3.30 -4.65 6.05
C ALA A 55 3.29 -3.67 7.24
N LEU A 56 3.69 -4.15 8.44
CA LEU A 56 3.81 -3.30 9.63
C LEU A 56 4.75 -2.11 9.37
N ARG A 57 5.87 -2.35 8.68
CA ARG A 57 6.78 -1.27 8.28
C ARG A 57 6.12 -0.28 7.32
N HIS A 58 5.47 -0.73 6.25
CA HIS A 58 4.82 0.16 5.28
C HIS A 58 3.71 1.00 5.89
N PHE A 59 2.93 0.45 6.83
CA PHE A 59 1.86 1.19 7.51
C PHE A 59 2.36 2.12 8.62
N LEU A 60 3.37 1.72 9.40
CA LEU A 60 3.71 2.37 10.67
C LEU A 60 5.03 3.14 10.66
N ALA A 61 6.00 2.75 9.83
CA ALA A 61 7.27 3.45 9.75
C ALA A 61 7.13 4.74 8.93
N ASP A 62 7.89 5.77 9.32
CA ASP A 62 7.99 7.01 8.55
C ASP A 62 8.82 6.78 7.29
N GLY A 63 8.37 7.32 6.15
CA GLY A 63 9.09 7.26 4.87
C GLY A 63 9.03 5.91 4.13
N SER A 64 8.32 4.91 4.65
CA SER A 64 8.08 3.65 3.93
C SER A 64 6.89 3.81 2.98
N SER A 65 7.09 3.64 1.68
CA SER A 65 6.03 3.70 0.66
C SER A 65 5.55 2.30 0.28
N PHE A 66 4.28 2.19 -0.12
CA PHE A 66 3.77 0.97 -0.75
C PHE A 66 4.21 0.92 -2.22
N GLY A 67 4.46 -0.29 -2.72
CA GLY A 67 4.59 -0.58 -4.14
C GLY A 67 3.37 -1.32 -4.69
N ALA A 68 3.26 -1.39 -6.02
CA ALA A 68 2.15 -2.07 -6.68
C ALA A 68 2.02 -3.55 -6.26
N PHE A 69 3.14 -4.22 -6.04
CA PHE A 69 3.17 -5.63 -5.64
C PHE A 69 2.92 -5.88 -4.14
N ASP A 70 2.77 -4.82 -3.34
CA ASP A 70 2.33 -4.96 -1.95
C ASP A 70 0.82 -5.20 -1.84
N ILE A 71 0.05 -4.84 -2.88
CA ILE A 71 -1.37 -5.19 -2.99
C ILE A 71 -1.51 -6.70 -3.15
N SER A 72 -2.50 -7.30 -2.49
CA SER A 72 -2.71 -8.74 -2.56
C SER A 72 -2.92 -9.23 -4.00
N VAL A 73 -2.22 -10.31 -4.35
CA VAL A 73 -2.32 -10.97 -5.66
C VAL A 73 -3.76 -11.38 -5.98
N SER A 74 -4.57 -11.69 -4.96
CA SER A 74 -5.98 -12.02 -5.14
C SER A 74 -6.83 -10.86 -5.64
N GLN A 75 -6.37 -9.61 -5.48
CA GLN A 75 -7.10 -8.41 -5.90
C GLN A 75 -6.64 -7.88 -7.26
N TRP A 76 -5.51 -8.36 -7.79
CA TRP A 76 -4.98 -7.94 -9.09
C TRP A 76 -5.98 -8.10 -10.25
N PRO A 77 -6.77 -9.18 -10.35
CA PRO A 77 -7.77 -9.28 -11.41
C PRO A 77 -8.82 -8.16 -11.37
N LYS A 78 -9.29 -7.77 -10.17
CA LYS A 78 -10.26 -6.68 -10.01
C LYS A 78 -9.67 -5.33 -10.44
N LEU A 79 -8.43 -5.08 -10.05
CA LEU A 79 -7.71 -3.84 -10.41
C LEU A 79 -7.42 -3.75 -11.90
N ARG A 80 -7.12 -4.89 -12.54
CA ARG A 80 -6.97 -4.95 -14.00
C ARG A 80 -8.28 -4.69 -14.72
N GLU A 81 -9.40 -5.17 -14.17
CA GLU A 81 -10.72 -4.89 -14.75
C GLU A 81 -11.08 -3.41 -14.63
N LEU A 82 -10.86 -2.78 -13.47
CA LEU A 82 -10.97 -1.32 -13.32
C LEU A 82 -10.08 -0.58 -14.32
N GLY A 83 -8.83 -1.02 -14.49
CA GLY A 83 -7.92 -0.45 -15.49
C GLY A 83 -8.45 -0.57 -16.92
N ARG A 84 -9.18 -1.63 -17.28
CA ARG A 84 -9.80 -1.75 -18.62
C ARG A 84 -10.95 -0.77 -18.81
N VAL A 85 -11.78 -0.58 -17.78
CA VAL A 85 -12.86 0.42 -17.79
C VAL A 85 -12.27 1.81 -18.01
N TRP A 86 -11.17 2.16 -17.33
CA TRP A 86 -10.51 3.46 -17.49
C TRP A 86 -9.82 3.62 -18.85
N ASP A 87 -9.26 2.56 -19.42
CA ASP A 87 -8.67 2.56 -20.77
C ASP A 87 -9.73 2.80 -21.89
N ALA A 88 -10.99 2.51 -21.59
CA ALA A 88 -12.13 2.71 -22.50
C ALA A 88 -12.77 4.10 -22.42
N LEU A 89 -12.30 4.99 -21.52
CA LEU A 89 -12.79 6.37 -21.45
C LEU A 89 -12.56 7.10 -22.79
N GLU A 90 -13.56 7.84 -23.26
CA GLU A 90 -13.46 8.64 -24.49
C GLU A 90 -13.18 10.12 -24.21
N GLU A 91 -13.66 10.61 -23.06
CA GLU A 91 -13.56 12.00 -22.63
C GLU A 91 -13.14 12.09 -21.16
N ASP A 92 -12.73 13.30 -20.73
CA ASP A 92 -12.33 13.55 -19.35
C ASP A 92 -13.54 13.37 -18.40
N PRO A 93 -13.48 12.38 -17.48
CA PRO A 93 -14.61 12.05 -16.62
C PRO A 93 -14.97 13.15 -15.64
N SER A 94 -14.08 14.11 -15.35
CA SER A 94 -14.40 15.29 -14.54
C SER A 94 -15.28 16.31 -15.28
N THR A 95 -15.41 16.20 -16.60
CA THR A 95 -16.27 17.07 -17.42
C THR A 95 -17.47 16.34 -18.02
N SER A 96 -17.44 15.00 -18.02
CA SER A 96 -18.51 14.16 -18.53
C SER A 96 -19.72 14.09 -17.59
N GLY A 97 -20.92 13.95 -18.15
CA GLY A 97 -22.16 13.73 -17.38
C GLY A 97 -22.40 12.27 -16.97
N ALA A 98 -21.35 11.46 -16.80
CA ALA A 98 -21.46 10.08 -16.36
C ALA A 98 -22.13 9.99 -14.98
N SER A 99 -22.84 8.88 -14.71
CA SER A 99 -23.54 8.69 -13.44
C SER A 99 -22.55 8.65 -12.27
N GLU A 100 -22.81 9.42 -11.21
CA GLU A 100 -21.98 9.38 -9.99
C GLU A 100 -22.00 7.99 -9.34
N ASP A 101 -23.11 7.25 -9.45
CA ASP A 101 -23.27 5.90 -8.91
C ASP A 101 -22.21 4.92 -9.45
N GLU A 102 -21.85 5.03 -10.73
CA GLU A 102 -20.83 4.16 -11.34
C GLU A 102 -19.44 4.44 -10.78
N TRP A 103 -19.15 5.70 -10.46
CA TRP A 103 -17.89 6.10 -9.85
C TRP A 103 -17.83 5.71 -8.37
N GLU A 104 -18.95 5.75 -7.66
CA GLU A 104 -19.05 5.24 -6.28
C GLU A 104 -18.76 3.74 -6.22
N GLU A 105 -19.31 2.94 -7.13
CA GLU A 105 -19.03 1.50 -7.20
C GLU A 105 -17.56 1.21 -7.52
N GLN A 106 -16.98 1.96 -8.48
CA GLN A 106 -15.56 1.84 -8.82
C GLN A 106 -14.66 2.25 -7.66
N LEU A 107 -15.01 3.31 -6.92
CA LEU A 107 -14.28 3.74 -5.73
C LEU A 107 -14.34 2.65 -4.65
N GLY A 108 -15.53 2.09 -4.38
CA GLY A 108 -15.69 0.98 -3.45
C GLY A 108 -14.86 -0.23 -3.83
N THR A 109 -14.84 -0.58 -5.13
CA THR A 109 -14.03 -1.69 -5.66
C THR A 109 -12.54 -1.43 -5.45
N LEU A 110 -12.06 -0.23 -5.79
CA LEU A 110 -10.67 0.18 -5.61
C LEU A 110 -10.27 0.10 -4.13
N ILE A 111 -11.06 0.70 -3.25
CA ILE A 111 -10.81 0.73 -1.80
C ILE A 111 -10.81 -0.69 -1.21
N SER A 112 -11.73 -1.56 -1.63
CA SER A 112 -11.81 -2.95 -1.15
C SER A 112 -10.61 -3.82 -1.54
N ALA A 113 -9.92 -3.45 -2.62
CA ALA A 113 -8.73 -4.13 -3.11
C ALA A 113 -7.46 -3.73 -2.35
N MET A 114 -7.49 -2.63 -1.60
CA MET A 114 -6.31 -2.07 -0.96
C MET A 114 -5.94 -2.79 0.35
N PRO A 115 -4.64 -2.88 0.68
CA PRO A 115 -4.19 -3.35 1.98
C PRO A 115 -4.79 -2.54 3.14
N THR A 116 -5.15 -3.24 4.23
CA THR A 116 -5.56 -2.61 5.50
C THR A 116 -4.83 -3.22 6.68
N LEU A 117 -4.59 -2.41 7.71
CA LEU A 117 -4.00 -2.81 8.98
C LEU A 117 -4.82 -2.24 10.14
N ASP A 118 -5.44 -3.12 10.92
CA ASP A 118 -6.16 -2.75 12.12
C ASP A 118 -5.27 -2.98 13.33
N LEU A 119 -5.23 -1.97 14.20
CA LEU A 119 -4.49 -1.97 15.45
C LEU A 119 -5.48 -1.83 16.60
N TRP A 120 -5.40 -2.75 17.54
CA TRP A 120 -6.25 -2.74 18.73
C TRP A 120 -5.39 -2.59 19.97
N PHE A 121 -5.61 -1.49 20.68
CA PHE A 121 -4.90 -1.13 21.89
C PHE A 121 -5.80 -1.36 23.12
N ASP A 122 -5.22 -1.84 24.22
CA ASP A 122 -5.79 -1.68 25.57
C ASP A 122 -5.18 -0.42 26.20
N ALA A 123 -6.02 0.58 26.44
CA ALA A 123 -5.62 1.84 27.06
C ALA A 123 -6.36 2.06 28.39
N LYS A 124 -5.60 2.36 29.45
CA LYS A 124 -6.17 2.64 30.78
C LYS A 124 -6.80 4.03 30.84
N ALA A 125 -7.79 4.23 31.73
CA ALA A 125 -8.59 5.46 31.84
C ALA A 125 -7.78 6.77 31.90
N GLY A 126 -6.56 6.74 32.47
CA GLY A 126 -5.67 7.90 32.55
C GLY A 126 -5.00 8.32 31.23
N MET A 127 -5.23 7.61 30.13
CA MET A 127 -4.57 7.83 28.83
C MET A 127 -5.45 8.58 27.81
N PHE A 128 -6.52 9.24 28.27
CA PHE A 128 -7.50 9.88 27.40
C PHE A 128 -6.88 10.87 26.41
N HIS A 129 -5.90 11.66 26.82
CA HIS A 129 -5.23 12.66 25.97
C HIS A 129 -4.46 12.05 24.78
N TYR A 130 -4.10 10.77 24.83
CA TYR A 130 -3.47 10.07 23.73
C TYR A 130 -4.50 9.43 22.79
N VAL A 131 -5.56 8.86 23.34
CA VAL A 131 -6.53 8.07 22.56
C VAL A 131 -7.74 8.86 22.10
N SER A 132 -7.99 10.06 22.63
CA SER A 132 -9.18 10.87 22.33
C SER A 132 -9.51 11.04 20.85
N PRO A 133 -8.55 11.17 19.91
CA PRO A 133 -8.88 11.27 18.49
C PRO A 133 -9.48 9.99 17.91
N PHE A 134 -9.28 8.85 18.55
CA PHE A 134 -9.66 7.52 18.08
C PHE A 134 -10.88 6.95 18.80
N LEU A 135 -11.43 7.65 19.79
CA LEU A 135 -12.57 7.17 20.55
C LEU A 135 -13.86 7.32 19.73
N SER A 136 -14.66 6.25 19.71
CA SER A 136 -16.03 6.30 19.17
C SER A 136 -17.02 6.96 20.15
N LYS A 137 -16.70 7.03 21.45
CA LYS A 137 -17.58 7.51 22.53
C LYS A 137 -16.91 8.58 23.40
N PHE A 138 -17.71 9.56 23.84
CA PHE A 138 -17.27 10.64 24.74
C PHE A 138 -17.09 10.19 26.21
N SER A 139 -17.85 9.19 26.67
CA SER A 139 -17.78 8.67 28.05
C SER A 139 -16.81 7.49 28.15
N TRP A 140 -15.52 7.75 28.03
CA TRP A 140 -14.50 6.70 28.05
C TRP A 140 -13.96 6.41 29.45
N LYS A 141 -14.00 5.14 29.86
CA LYS A 141 -13.52 4.66 31.18
C LYS A 141 -12.26 3.81 31.08
N GLY A 142 -11.55 3.86 29.94
CA GLY A 142 -10.54 2.87 29.58
C GLY A 142 -11.11 1.74 28.72
N GLY A 143 -10.23 0.94 28.13
CA GLY A 143 -10.57 -0.25 27.36
C GLY A 143 -10.02 -0.23 25.94
N GLY A 144 -10.71 -0.95 25.04
CA GLY A 144 -10.31 -1.12 23.66
C GLY A 144 -10.37 0.16 22.84
N VAL A 145 -9.28 0.46 22.15
CA VAL A 145 -9.18 1.53 21.16
C VAL A 145 -8.70 0.92 19.85
N GLY A 146 -9.54 1.00 18.82
CA GLY A 146 -9.24 0.43 17.51
C GLY A 146 -8.93 1.52 16.50
N VAL A 147 -7.89 1.30 15.70
CA VAL A 147 -7.49 2.18 14.60
C VAL A 147 -7.26 1.34 13.36
N ARG A 148 -7.93 1.69 12.25
CA ARG A 148 -7.68 1.08 10.94
C ARG A 148 -6.80 1.99 10.11
N LEU A 149 -5.76 1.43 9.54
CA LEU A 149 -4.94 2.04 8.50
C LEU A 149 -5.28 1.41 7.16
N ARG A 150 -5.49 2.24 6.14
CA ARG A 150 -5.83 1.79 4.78
C ARG A 150 -4.99 2.55 3.77
N LEU A 151 -4.42 1.83 2.80
CA LEU A 151 -3.82 2.45 1.62
C LEU A 151 -4.96 2.97 0.73
N GLU A 152 -4.91 4.24 0.33
CA GLU A 152 -5.95 4.84 -0.51
C GLU A 152 -5.33 5.58 -1.69
N PRO A 153 -5.43 5.02 -2.92
CA PRO A 153 -5.03 5.71 -4.14
C PRO A 153 -5.91 6.91 -4.48
N ALA A 154 -7.18 6.88 -4.08
CA ALA A 154 -8.15 7.96 -4.25
C ALA A 154 -9.06 8.07 -3.01
N THR A 155 -9.39 9.30 -2.60
CA THR A 155 -10.26 9.55 -1.43
C THR A 155 -11.74 9.53 -1.77
N ASN A 156 -12.04 10.16 -2.89
CA ASN A 156 -13.36 10.60 -3.29
C ASN A 156 -13.47 10.38 -4.81
N ILE A 157 -14.67 10.61 -5.33
CA ILE A 157 -14.96 10.43 -6.75
C ILE A 157 -14.06 11.30 -7.64
N GLU A 158 -13.77 12.54 -7.24
CA GLU A 158 -12.94 13.46 -8.04
C GLU A 158 -11.48 13.01 -8.11
N ASP A 159 -10.89 12.58 -7.00
CA ASP A 159 -9.55 11.97 -6.96
C ASP A 159 -9.50 10.72 -7.85
N LEU A 160 -10.58 9.92 -7.83
CA LEU A 160 -10.69 8.71 -8.65
C LEU A 160 -10.75 9.02 -10.14
N LYS A 161 -11.58 10.00 -10.53
CA LYS A 161 -11.69 10.48 -11.92
C LYS A 161 -10.34 10.98 -12.43
N GLN A 162 -9.62 11.76 -11.63
CA GLN A 162 -8.28 12.25 -11.97
C GLN A 162 -7.28 11.10 -12.15
N LEU A 163 -7.28 10.12 -11.25
CA LEU A 163 -6.43 8.94 -11.35
C LEU A 163 -6.75 8.12 -12.60
N ALA A 164 -8.04 7.87 -12.86
CA ALA A 164 -8.53 7.14 -14.02
C ALA A 164 -8.13 7.83 -15.32
N TRP A 165 -8.32 9.15 -15.39
CA TRP A 165 -7.96 9.95 -16.56
C TRP A 165 -6.45 9.99 -16.80
N LYS A 166 -5.65 10.15 -15.74
CA LYS A 166 -4.19 10.08 -15.86
C LYS A 166 -3.71 8.71 -16.35
N TYR A 167 -4.30 7.63 -15.84
CA TYR A 167 -4.04 6.28 -16.32
C TYR A 167 -4.45 6.13 -17.79
N HIS A 168 -5.62 6.64 -18.18
CA HIS A 168 -6.08 6.63 -19.57
C HIS A 168 -5.10 7.33 -20.51
N LEU A 169 -4.72 8.59 -20.19
CA LEU A 169 -3.78 9.37 -21.00
C LEU A 169 -2.41 8.69 -21.16
N THR A 170 -1.95 7.96 -20.15
CA THR A 170 -0.71 7.18 -20.23
C THR A 170 -0.85 5.91 -21.08
N ARG A 171 -2.05 5.34 -21.21
CA ARG A 171 -2.36 4.18 -22.07
C ARG A 171 -2.54 4.54 -23.55
N ILE A 172 -3.01 5.75 -23.89
CA ILE A 172 -3.27 6.18 -25.29
C ILE A 172 -2.10 5.85 -26.25
N PRO A 173 -0.83 6.20 -25.96
CA PRO A 173 0.27 5.99 -26.90
C PRO A 173 0.60 4.52 -27.15
N VAL A 174 0.13 3.61 -26.30
CA VAL A 174 0.49 2.18 -26.31
C VAL A 174 -0.67 1.27 -26.67
N LYS A 175 -1.89 1.82 -26.79
CA LYS A 175 -3.14 1.09 -27.06
C LYS A 175 -3.08 0.28 -28.36
N ASP A 176 -2.50 0.85 -29.41
CA ASP A 176 -2.43 0.26 -30.75
C ASP A 176 -1.18 -0.61 -31.00
N MET A 177 -0.29 -0.74 -30.00
CA MET A 177 1.00 -1.41 -30.20
C MET A 177 0.93 -2.96 -30.18
N GLY A 178 -0.28 -3.54 -30.07
CA GLY A 178 -0.48 -4.98 -29.98
C GLY A 178 -0.01 -5.58 -28.64
N LYS A 179 -0.55 -6.75 -28.27
CA LYS A 179 -0.25 -7.39 -26.97
C LYS A 179 1.22 -7.81 -26.81
N ASP A 180 1.95 -7.94 -27.91
CA ASP A 180 3.35 -8.35 -27.90
C ASP A 180 4.31 -7.17 -27.64
N SER A 181 3.82 -5.92 -27.71
CA SER A 181 4.61 -4.75 -27.37
C SER A 181 4.72 -4.62 -25.86
N LEU A 182 5.95 -4.68 -25.33
CA LEU A 182 6.27 -4.43 -23.91
C LEU A 182 6.15 -2.93 -23.53
N ALA A 183 5.28 -2.20 -24.21
CA ALA A 183 5.08 -0.78 -24.00
C ALA A 183 4.32 -0.53 -22.70
N TRP A 184 4.72 0.53 -22.00
CA TRP A 184 4.19 0.87 -20.68
C TRP A 184 3.12 1.95 -20.76
N PRO A 185 2.06 1.89 -19.93
CA PRO A 185 1.76 0.83 -18.98
C PRO A 185 1.00 -0.36 -19.63
N ILE A 186 1.30 -1.58 -19.18
CA ILE A 186 0.58 -2.80 -19.58
C ILE A 186 -0.80 -2.86 -18.90
N ASP A 187 -0.83 -2.60 -17.60
CA ASP A 187 -2.03 -2.56 -16.76
C ASP A 187 -1.89 -1.54 -15.62
N LEU A 188 -2.92 -1.41 -14.79
CA LEU A 188 -2.94 -0.48 -13.67
C LEU A 188 -1.84 -0.75 -12.62
N LEU A 189 -1.43 -2.01 -12.42
CA LEU A 189 -0.36 -2.35 -11.49
C LEU A 189 1.01 -1.93 -12.06
N ASP A 190 1.23 -2.13 -13.36
CA ASP A 190 2.43 -1.67 -14.05
C ASP A 190 2.53 -0.13 -14.09
N PHE A 191 1.39 0.56 -14.18
CA PHE A 191 1.32 2.01 -14.00
C PHE A 191 1.84 2.42 -12.60
N TRP A 192 1.33 1.82 -11.53
CA TRP A 192 1.78 2.07 -10.17
C TRP A 192 3.20 1.59 -9.86
N LEU A 193 3.72 0.63 -10.63
CA LEU A 193 5.11 0.19 -10.50
C LEU A 193 6.09 1.29 -10.88
N ARG A 194 5.78 2.11 -11.90
CA ARG A 194 6.61 3.25 -12.31
C ARG A 194 6.21 4.56 -11.65
N GLU A 195 4.94 4.69 -11.26
CA GLU A 195 4.41 5.85 -10.53
C GLU A 195 3.86 5.47 -9.15
N PRO A 196 4.72 5.07 -8.20
CA PRO A 196 4.27 4.65 -6.86
C PRO A 196 3.63 5.79 -6.06
N SER A 197 3.89 7.05 -6.40
CA SER A 197 3.20 8.20 -5.80
C SER A 197 1.70 8.22 -6.10
N GLN A 198 1.25 7.52 -7.16
CA GLN A 198 -0.16 7.41 -7.54
C GLN A 198 -0.89 6.27 -6.79
N LEU A 199 -0.19 5.45 -5.99
CA LEU A 199 -0.83 4.53 -5.03
C LEU A 199 -1.42 5.27 -3.83
N GLY A 200 -1.25 6.60 -3.77
CA GLY A 200 -1.80 7.46 -2.74
C GLY A 200 -1.10 7.29 -1.41
N GLN A 201 -1.86 7.42 -0.32
CA GLN A 201 -1.31 7.50 1.03
C GLN A 201 -2.07 6.60 2.00
N VAL A 202 -1.41 6.25 3.10
CA VAL A 202 -2.03 5.55 4.22
C VAL A 202 -2.87 6.53 5.03
N ARG A 203 -4.13 6.18 5.25
CA ARG A 203 -5.05 6.96 6.08
C ARG A 203 -5.51 6.17 7.29
N ALA A 204 -5.76 6.90 8.38
CA ALA A 204 -6.18 6.34 9.65
C ALA A 204 -7.66 6.60 9.90
N TYR A 205 -8.38 5.60 10.41
CA TYR A 205 -9.79 5.66 10.73
C TYR A 205 -10.02 5.10 12.12
N LYS A 206 -11.02 5.65 12.82
CA LYS A 206 -11.50 5.09 14.09
C LYS A 206 -12.27 3.79 13.83
N LEU A 207 -12.10 2.82 14.71
CA LEU A 207 -12.93 1.63 14.77
C LEU A 207 -13.87 1.71 15.97
N ASP A 208 -14.98 0.98 15.90
CA ASP A 208 -15.94 0.94 16.99
C ASP A 208 -15.41 0.10 18.17
N ALA A 209 -15.25 0.74 19.33
CA ALA A 209 -14.75 0.11 20.54
C ALA A 209 -15.62 -1.03 21.08
N ASP A 210 -16.92 -1.09 20.74
CA ASP A 210 -17.80 -2.16 21.23
C ASP A 210 -17.53 -3.51 20.55
N ASN A 211 -17.17 -3.51 19.27
CA ASN A 211 -16.78 -4.72 18.55
C ASN A 211 -15.25 -4.91 18.57
N ASN A 212 -14.65 -4.96 19.76
CA ASN A 212 -13.20 -5.12 19.91
C ASN A 212 -12.81 -6.60 20.11
N PRO A 213 -11.59 -7.00 19.69
CA PRO A 213 -11.10 -8.37 19.84
C PRO A 213 -10.54 -8.67 21.24
N LEU A 214 -10.47 -7.70 22.17
CA LEU A 214 -9.78 -7.86 23.46
C LEU A 214 -10.49 -8.85 24.37
N ASP A 215 -11.82 -8.88 24.34
CA ASP A 215 -12.64 -9.76 25.18
C ASP A 215 -12.94 -11.12 24.53
N GLY A 216 -12.57 -11.31 23.26
CA GLY A 216 -12.87 -12.56 22.53
C GLY A 216 -12.42 -12.58 21.06
N ILE A 217 -11.14 -12.87 20.82
CA ILE A 217 -10.58 -12.97 19.45
C ILE A 217 -11.29 -14.02 18.59
N LYS A 218 -11.71 -15.15 19.18
CA LYS A 218 -12.37 -16.24 18.44
C LYS A 218 -13.74 -15.84 17.86
N THR A 219 -14.40 -14.88 18.48
CA THR A 219 -15.71 -14.35 18.06
C THR A 219 -15.58 -13.02 17.31
N TYR A 220 -14.36 -12.49 17.20
CA TYR A 220 -14.12 -11.21 16.54
C TYR A 220 -14.35 -11.31 15.03
N VAL A 221 -15.23 -10.45 14.54
CA VAL A 221 -15.49 -10.25 13.12
C VAL A 221 -14.88 -8.92 12.71
N SER A 222 -14.13 -8.92 11.60
CA SER A 222 -13.54 -7.72 11.02
C SER A 222 -14.61 -6.65 10.88
N GLN A 223 -14.30 -5.46 11.38
CA GLN A 223 -15.21 -4.34 11.25
C GLN A 223 -15.25 -3.86 9.79
N VAL A 224 -16.42 -3.46 9.32
CA VAL A 224 -16.57 -2.69 8.09
C VAL A 224 -16.49 -1.22 8.47
N LEU A 225 -15.71 -0.44 7.72
CA LEU A 225 -15.72 1.01 7.90
C LEU A 225 -16.99 1.58 7.27
N ASP A 226 -17.68 2.45 7.98
CA ASP A 226 -18.81 3.20 7.43
C ASP A 226 -18.32 4.10 6.29
N ALA A 227 -19.15 4.27 5.26
CA ALA A 227 -18.84 5.12 4.10
C ALA A 227 -18.54 6.58 4.52
N ASP A 228 -19.21 7.06 5.56
CA ASP A 228 -19.09 8.42 6.10
C ASP A 228 -17.93 8.58 7.11
N SER A 229 -17.08 7.55 7.27
CA SER A 229 -15.97 7.61 8.23
C SER A 229 -14.94 8.66 7.82
N SER A 230 -14.75 9.67 8.65
CA SER A 230 -13.72 10.69 8.40
C SER A 230 -12.31 10.18 8.77
N PRO A 231 -11.30 10.50 7.94
CA PRO A 231 -9.92 10.16 8.26
C PRO A 231 -9.41 10.99 9.43
N ILE A 232 -8.58 10.37 10.26
CA ILE A 232 -7.88 10.96 11.39
C ILE A 232 -6.45 11.32 10.97
N ASP A 233 -5.92 12.44 11.45
CA ASP A 233 -4.52 12.80 11.20
C ASP A 233 -3.59 11.71 11.77
N ARG A 234 -2.79 11.10 10.87
CA ARG A 234 -1.82 10.06 11.18
C ARG A 234 -0.82 10.48 12.27
N LYS A 235 -0.58 11.78 12.47
CA LYS A 235 0.28 12.28 13.56
C LYS A 235 -0.20 11.87 14.95
N HIS A 236 -1.51 11.65 15.13
CA HIS A 236 -2.04 11.14 16.40
C HIS A 236 -1.58 9.71 16.68
N LEU A 237 -1.38 8.90 15.64
CA LEU A 237 -0.93 7.51 15.79
C LEU A 237 0.53 7.42 16.26
N GLN A 238 1.38 8.36 15.84
CA GLN A 238 2.79 8.44 16.29
C GLN A 238 2.92 8.63 17.81
N LYS A 239 1.85 9.08 18.48
CA LYS A 239 1.78 9.18 19.95
C LYS A 239 1.38 7.87 20.63
N LEU A 240 0.72 6.96 19.91
CA LEU A 240 0.28 5.65 20.40
C LEU A 240 1.32 4.56 20.16
N ILE A 241 1.95 4.57 18.99
CA ILE A 241 2.89 3.53 18.58
C ILE A 241 4.07 4.13 17.81
N LYS A 242 5.26 3.66 18.15
CA LYS A 242 6.49 3.89 17.38
C LYS A 242 7.07 2.54 17.00
N VAL A 243 7.43 2.39 15.74
CA VAL A 243 7.96 1.15 15.20
C VAL A 243 9.35 1.40 14.66
N ASP A 244 10.34 0.82 15.32
CA ASP A 244 11.72 0.77 14.84
C ASP A 244 11.99 -0.60 14.23
N PHE A 245 12.50 -0.61 13.01
CA PHE A 245 12.86 -1.85 12.32
C PHE A 245 14.37 -2.09 12.43
N VAL A 246 14.74 -3.13 13.17
CA VAL A 246 16.14 -3.55 13.33
C VAL A 246 16.35 -4.82 12.50
N ALA A 247 17.12 -4.71 11.42
CA ALA A 247 17.50 -5.86 10.60
C ALA A 247 18.43 -6.78 11.40
N ALA A 248 18.14 -8.08 11.37
CA ALA A 248 18.95 -9.08 12.06
C ALA A 248 20.22 -9.48 11.28
N GLN A 249 20.29 -9.16 9.98
CA GLN A 249 21.37 -9.58 9.09
C GLN A 249 22.15 -8.39 8.51
N ARG A 250 23.41 -8.25 8.93
CA ARG A 250 24.36 -7.31 8.34
C ARG A 250 24.86 -7.89 7.01
N GLY A 251 24.22 -7.56 5.89
CA GLY A 251 24.82 -7.65 4.55
C GLY A 251 24.40 -8.78 3.59
N LEU A 252 23.24 -9.43 3.73
CA LEU A 252 22.79 -10.46 2.77
C LEU A 252 21.32 -10.37 2.30
N GLY A 253 20.55 -9.36 2.71
CA GLY A 253 19.18 -9.15 2.25
C GLY A 253 19.05 -7.90 1.37
N SER A 254 18.71 -8.05 0.09
CA SER A 254 18.40 -6.90 -0.77
C SER A 254 17.14 -6.14 -0.31
N GLU A 255 16.21 -6.81 0.38
CA GLU A 255 15.02 -6.16 0.95
C GLU A 255 15.30 -5.38 2.25
N GLU A 256 16.42 -5.64 2.92
CA GLU A 256 16.83 -4.93 4.15
C GLU A 256 17.86 -3.82 3.89
N ALA A 257 18.46 -3.77 2.69
CA ALA A 257 19.44 -2.75 2.31
C ALA A 257 18.83 -1.34 2.12
N ASP A 258 17.50 -1.25 1.99
CA ASP A 258 16.75 0.01 1.98
C ASP A 258 16.72 0.69 3.37
N SER A 259 17.32 0.08 4.40
CA SER A 259 17.43 0.65 5.76
C SER A 259 18.37 1.86 5.86
N ARG A 260 18.90 2.37 4.75
CA ARG A 260 19.62 3.64 4.71
C ARG A 260 18.89 4.61 3.78
N SER A 261 18.19 5.56 4.39
CA SER A 261 17.71 6.77 3.73
C SER A 261 18.90 7.50 3.09
N ALA A 262 19.08 7.28 1.80
CA ALA A 262 19.69 8.24 0.91
C ALA A 262 18.74 8.37 -0.27
N SER A 263 18.17 9.58 -0.40
CA SER A 263 17.57 10.09 -1.61
C SER A 263 18.30 9.54 -2.83
N GLY A 264 17.63 8.70 -3.61
CA GLY A 264 18.25 7.95 -4.69
C GLY A 264 17.20 7.23 -5.51
N THR A 265 16.68 7.93 -6.51
CA THR A 265 15.96 7.32 -7.63
C THR A 265 16.78 6.19 -8.24
N HIS A 266 16.10 5.08 -8.54
CA HIS A 266 16.62 3.79 -9.04
C HIS A 266 17.33 2.90 -8.01
N ARG A 267 16.74 1.72 -7.75
CA ARG A 267 17.31 0.42 -8.15
C ARG A 267 16.51 -0.76 -7.62
N ILE A 268 15.75 -1.43 -8.50
CA ILE A 268 15.62 -2.89 -8.52
C ILE A 268 15.64 -3.32 -10.00
N GLY A 269 16.60 -4.18 -10.37
CA GLY A 269 16.81 -4.66 -11.74
C GLY A 269 18.27 -4.53 -12.20
N LEU A 270 19.16 -5.36 -11.66
CA LEU A 270 20.62 -5.32 -11.91
C LEU A 270 21.05 -5.89 -13.27
N PHE A 271 20.14 -6.33 -14.13
CA PHE A 271 20.44 -6.70 -15.52
C PHE A 271 19.90 -5.68 -16.52
N SER A 272 18.64 -5.25 -16.37
CA SER A 272 18.03 -4.28 -17.28
C SER A 272 18.70 -2.90 -17.21
N ASN A 273 19.18 -2.48 -16.04
CA ASN A 273 19.89 -1.20 -15.90
C ASN A 273 21.31 -1.22 -16.48
N GLN A 274 21.99 -2.38 -16.48
CA GLN A 274 23.26 -2.53 -17.18
C GLN A 274 23.06 -2.52 -18.69
N LEU A 275 21.97 -3.13 -19.17
CA LEU A 275 21.55 -3.12 -20.57
C LEU A 275 21.10 -1.71 -21.03
N LEU A 276 20.37 -0.99 -20.19
CA LEU A 276 19.99 0.43 -20.40
C LEU A 276 21.21 1.36 -20.36
N LYS A 277 22.18 1.09 -19.49
CA LYS A 277 23.44 1.84 -19.44
C LYS A 277 24.28 1.59 -20.69
N PHE A 278 24.36 0.34 -21.15
CA PHE A 278 24.99 -0.03 -22.42
C PHE A 278 24.30 0.65 -23.60
N ALA A 279 22.96 0.62 -23.65
CA ALA A 279 22.19 1.31 -24.68
C ALA A 279 22.38 2.83 -24.66
N ARG A 280 22.40 3.47 -23.48
CA ARG A 280 22.67 4.92 -23.38
C ARG A 280 24.08 5.28 -23.83
N GLN A 281 25.08 4.45 -23.51
CA GLN A 281 26.48 4.71 -23.83
C GLN A 281 26.85 4.38 -25.28
N HIS A 282 26.16 3.43 -25.92
CA HIS A 282 26.51 2.96 -27.26
C HIS A 282 25.44 3.23 -28.33
N LEU A 283 24.19 3.56 -27.97
CA LEU A 283 23.10 3.86 -28.91
C LEU A 283 22.64 5.32 -28.89
N ASN A 284 23.32 6.20 -28.15
CA ASN A 284 23.12 7.66 -28.18
C ASN A 284 21.64 8.12 -28.09
N VAL A 285 20.83 7.42 -27.29
CA VAL A 285 19.43 7.82 -27.06
C VAL A 285 19.40 8.87 -25.95
N ALA A 286 19.36 10.14 -26.34
CA ALA A 286 19.18 11.25 -25.41
C ALA A 286 17.74 11.29 -24.87
N ALA A 287 17.58 11.05 -23.57
CA ALA A 287 16.33 11.25 -22.84
C ALA A 287 16.19 12.73 -22.43
N THR A 288 16.17 13.63 -23.41
CA THR A 288 15.81 15.03 -23.17
C THR A 288 15.00 15.53 -24.37
N GLY A 289 13.69 15.37 -24.24
CA GLY A 289 12.71 15.87 -25.18
C GLY A 289 11.34 15.42 -24.70
N HIS A 290 10.63 16.31 -24.01
CA HIS A 290 9.20 16.15 -23.78
C HIS A 290 8.51 16.01 -25.13
N GLY A 291 8.12 14.79 -25.43
CA GLY A 291 7.48 14.42 -26.67
C GLY A 291 7.18 12.94 -26.60
N HIS A 292 5.96 12.61 -26.22
CA HIS A 292 5.33 11.32 -26.45
C HIS A 292 5.31 11.03 -27.95
N ARG A 293 6.46 10.68 -28.54
CA ARG A 293 6.52 10.16 -29.90
C ARG A 293 6.25 8.68 -29.79
N ALA A 294 5.02 8.28 -30.13
CA ALA A 294 4.62 6.88 -30.25
C ALA A 294 5.64 6.08 -31.07
N ASP A 295 6.26 6.71 -32.09
CA ASP A 295 7.32 6.13 -32.91
C ASP A 295 8.56 5.66 -32.11
N LEU A 296 8.97 6.40 -31.09
CA LEU A 296 10.11 6.06 -30.23
C LEU A 296 9.79 4.89 -29.29
N ILE A 297 8.57 4.91 -28.72
CA ILE A 297 8.09 3.80 -27.87
C ILE A 297 7.95 2.53 -28.72
N LYS A 298 7.43 2.65 -29.95
CA LYS A 298 7.30 1.56 -30.92
C LYS A 298 8.67 1.00 -31.31
N ALA A 299 9.62 1.87 -31.67
CA ALA A 299 10.97 1.46 -32.03
C ALA A 299 11.70 0.73 -30.89
N VAL A 300 11.49 1.16 -29.65
CA VAL A 300 12.04 0.47 -28.47
C VAL A 300 11.37 -0.89 -28.26
N ALA A 301 10.05 -0.98 -28.38
CA ALA A 301 9.32 -2.25 -28.25
C ALA A 301 9.72 -3.26 -29.34
N ASP A 302 9.81 -2.82 -30.60
CA ASP A 302 10.25 -3.64 -31.74
C ASP A 302 11.69 -4.11 -31.56
N ALA A 303 12.59 -3.25 -31.07
CA ALA A 303 13.97 -3.60 -30.77
C ALA A 303 14.08 -4.65 -29.65
N HIS A 304 13.22 -4.57 -28.62
CA HIS A 304 13.15 -5.58 -27.55
C HIS A 304 12.68 -6.94 -28.09
N GLN A 305 11.63 -6.96 -28.92
CA GLN A 305 11.16 -8.21 -29.54
C GLN A 305 12.21 -8.86 -30.44
N GLU A 306 12.92 -8.07 -31.24
CA GLU A 306 13.96 -8.61 -32.13
C GLU A 306 15.12 -9.20 -31.31
N LEU A 307 15.48 -8.57 -30.19
CA LEU A 307 16.47 -9.08 -29.24
C LEU A 307 16.04 -10.41 -28.61
N ASP A 308 14.80 -10.50 -28.14
CA ASP A 308 14.26 -11.74 -27.55
C ASP A 308 14.20 -12.87 -28.57
N LYS A 309 13.76 -12.59 -29.81
CA LYS A 309 13.80 -13.56 -30.92
C LYS A 309 15.22 -14.03 -31.24
N ARG A 310 16.22 -13.16 -31.09
CA ARG A 310 17.64 -13.50 -31.28
C ARG A 310 18.17 -14.36 -30.14
N PHE A 311 17.78 -14.07 -28.90
CA PHE A 311 18.10 -14.90 -27.73
C PHE A 311 17.48 -16.29 -27.83
N MET A 312 16.21 -16.39 -28.23
CA MET A 312 15.55 -17.69 -28.43
C MET A 312 16.22 -18.51 -29.54
N ARG A 313 16.58 -17.88 -30.68
CA ARG A 313 17.34 -18.55 -31.75
C ARG A 313 18.72 -19.04 -31.31
N LEU A 314 19.38 -18.36 -30.37
CA LEU A 314 20.68 -18.78 -29.83
C LEU A 314 20.55 -19.93 -28.80
N LEU A 315 19.39 -20.06 -28.16
CA LEU A 315 19.08 -21.17 -27.24
C LEU A 315 18.70 -22.45 -28.01
N ASP A 316 18.05 -22.33 -29.18
CA ASP A 316 17.70 -23.46 -30.06
C ASP A 316 18.88 -24.04 -30.88
N HIS A 317 20.09 -23.47 -30.76
CA HIS A 317 21.32 -23.95 -31.41
C HIS A 317 22.35 -24.52 -30.42
N ARG A 318 21.90 -25.00 -29.26
CA ARG A 318 22.70 -25.82 -28.34
C ARG A 318 22.10 -27.20 -28.12
#